data_AF-D4DWF3-F1
#
_entry.id   AF-D4DWF3-F1
#
_cell.length_a   1.000
_cell.length_b   1.000
_cell.length_c   1.000
_cell.angle_alpha   90.00
_cell.angle_beta   90.00
_cell.angle_gamma   90.00
#
_symmetry.space_group_name_H-M   'P 1'
#
loop_
_entity.id
_entity.type
_entity.pdbx_description
1 polymer ?
#
loop_
_entity_poly.entity_id
_entity_poly.type
_entity_poly.pdbx_seq_one_letter_code
_entity_poly.pdbx_strand_id
1 'polypeptide(L)'
;MSASFATLTIGQAPRSDIMPLLSAYLPESSTTHIGLLDGLTADQVAARYAPQPGEKRLVTRLLDGSQVTLAAARVEQGLQQKIHELEQRGCEVILLLCTGEFGHLQAEQALLLEPDRIIPPLIAAIVSQHRVGIVVPVAEQINEQAGKWQQLATPPCFAVASPYLADEARLEQAANALQQQGAEVVVLDCIGYHQRHRDFLQARLDIPVLLSNVLVAKLAAELID
;
A
#
# COMPACT_ATOMS: atom_id res chain seq x y z
N MET A 1 20.35 20.36 6.53
CA MET A 1 20.69 18.98 6.13
C MET A 1 19.36 18.33 5.84
N SER A 2 19.17 17.80 4.64
CA SER A 2 17.91 17.11 4.30
C SER A 2 17.82 15.85 5.16
N ALA A 3 16.65 15.59 5.75
CA ALA A 3 16.42 14.43 6.59
C ALA A 3 16.69 13.14 5.81
N SER A 4 17.34 12.14 6.43
CA SER A 4 17.55 10.85 5.78
C SER A 4 16.22 10.11 5.64
N PHE A 5 15.74 9.92 4.41
CA PHE A 5 14.45 9.30 4.11
C PHE A 5 14.63 7.90 3.52
N ALA A 6 13.84 6.93 4.00
CA ALA A 6 13.81 5.58 3.44
C ALA A 6 12.39 5.16 3.05
N THR A 7 12.28 4.43 1.94
CA THR A 7 11.07 3.64 1.67
C THR A 7 11.33 2.18 2.01
N LEU A 8 10.41 1.53 2.72
CA LEU A 8 10.49 0.14 3.10
C LEU A 8 9.38 -0.67 2.42
N THR A 9 9.72 -1.64 1.58
CA THR A 9 8.74 -2.56 0.96
C THR A 9 8.83 -3.97 1.55
N ILE A 10 7.72 -4.71 1.52
CA ILE A 10 7.68 -6.13 1.90
C ILE A 10 8.47 -6.99 0.92
N GLY A 11 8.54 -6.58 -0.35
CA GLY A 11 9.25 -7.32 -1.39
C GLY A 11 10.74 -7.04 -1.39
N GLN A 12 11.29 -7.01 -2.59
CA GLN A 12 12.64 -6.51 -2.83
C GLN A 12 12.59 -5.08 -3.38
N ALA A 13 13.63 -4.30 -3.10
CA ALA A 13 13.78 -2.93 -3.55
C ALA A 13 14.93 -2.76 -4.58
N PRO A 14 14.86 -1.70 -5.43
CA PRO A 14 13.73 -0.79 -5.60
C PRO A 14 12.55 -1.46 -6.30
N ARG A 15 11.33 -1.07 -5.94
CA ARG A 15 10.11 -1.68 -6.49
C ARG A 15 9.69 -0.98 -7.78
N SER A 16 10.07 -1.55 -8.91
CA SER A 16 9.97 -0.92 -10.24
C SER A 16 8.57 -0.43 -10.61
N ASP A 17 7.51 -1.07 -10.09
CA ASP A 17 6.13 -0.68 -10.33
C ASP A 17 5.78 0.65 -9.66
N ILE A 18 6.27 0.97 -8.46
CA ILE A 18 5.96 2.25 -7.79
C ILE A 18 7.05 3.32 -7.97
N MET A 19 8.25 2.94 -8.43
CA MET A 19 9.34 3.91 -8.64
C MET A 19 8.95 5.16 -9.45
N PRO A 20 8.20 5.07 -10.58
CA PRO A 20 7.80 6.27 -11.31
C PRO A 20 6.96 7.25 -10.48
N LEU A 21 6.15 6.74 -9.55
CA LEU A 21 5.37 7.57 -8.62
C LEU A 21 6.29 8.20 -7.58
N LEU A 22 7.20 7.41 -6.99
CA LEU A 22 8.11 7.89 -5.95
C LEU A 22 9.07 8.95 -6.49
N SER A 23 9.73 8.72 -7.63
CA SER A 23 10.66 9.69 -8.24
C SER A 23 9.97 10.99 -8.66
N ALA A 24 8.63 11.00 -8.81
CA ALA A 24 7.88 12.22 -9.13
C ALA A 24 7.68 13.15 -7.92
N TYR A 25 7.79 12.63 -6.70
CA TYR A 25 7.52 13.38 -5.46
C TYR A 25 8.68 13.36 -4.47
N LEU A 26 9.53 12.33 -4.50
CA LEU A 26 10.63 12.13 -3.56
C LEU A 26 11.97 12.34 -4.29
N PRO A 27 12.88 13.15 -3.74
CA PRO A 27 14.19 13.36 -4.32
C PRO A 27 15.05 12.09 -4.27
N GLU A 28 15.55 11.65 -5.43
CA GLU A 28 16.37 10.44 -5.55
C GLU A 28 17.68 10.51 -4.75
N SER A 29 18.27 11.71 -4.62
CA SER A 29 19.54 11.89 -3.92
C SER A 29 19.47 11.69 -2.40
N SER A 30 18.28 11.78 -1.80
CA SER A 30 18.08 11.66 -0.35
C SER A 30 17.09 10.55 0.04
N THR A 31 16.63 9.75 -0.94
CA THR A 31 15.73 8.62 -0.70
C THR A 31 16.45 7.30 -0.86
N THR A 32 16.47 6.48 0.20
CA THR A 32 16.97 5.10 0.12
C THR A 32 15.82 4.11 0.01
N HIS A 33 15.86 3.22 -0.98
CA HIS A 33 14.84 2.17 -1.14
C HIS A 33 15.34 0.85 -0.57
N ILE A 34 14.57 0.27 0.36
CA ILE A 34 14.92 -0.99 1.06
C ILE A 34 13.74 -1.96 0.99
N GLY A 35 14.05 -3.22 0.73
CA GLY A 35 13.13 -4.34 0.75
C GLY A 35 13.39 -5.26 1.94
N LEU A 36 12.33 -5.79 2.53
CA LEU A 36 12.41 -6.82 3.56
C LEU A 36 13.14 -8.07 3.03
N LEU A 37 12.94 -8.41 1.75
CA LEU A 37 13.51 -9.61 1.12
C LEU A 37 14.81 -9.34 0.36
N ASP A 38 15.40 -8.16 0.52
CA ASP A 38 16.67 -7.83 -0.14
C ASP A 38 17.76 -8.82 0.25
N GLY A 39 18.49 -9.32 -0.75
CA GLY A 39 19.58 -10.29 -0.57
C GLY A 39 19.14 -11.73 -0.24
N LEU A 40 17.84 -12.01 -0.14
CA LEU A 40 17.35 -13.37 0.11
C LEU A 40 17.12 -14.15 -1.19
N THR A 41 17.48 -15.44 -1.17
CA THR A 41 17.12 -16.39 -2.24
C THR A 41 15.68 -16.86 -2.08
N ALA A 42 15.10 -17.45 -3.14
CA ALA A 42 13.75 -18.02 -3.09
C ALA A 42 13.57 -19.05 -1.95
N ASP A 43 14.56 -19.93 -1.76
CA ASP A 43 14.55 -20.93 -0.68
C ASP A 43 14.58 -20.28 0.71
N GLN A 44 15.35 -19.20 0.88
CA GLN A 44 15.40 -18.45 2.14
C GLN A 44 14.09 -17.70 2.39
N VAL A 45 13.47 -17.13 1.36
CA VAL A 45 12.14 -16.51 1.46
C VAL A 45 11.11 -17.55 1.89
N ALA A 46 11.08 -18.72 1.23
CA ALA A 46 10.17 -19.80 1.58
C ALA A 46 10.39 -20.29 3.01
N ALA A 47 11.63 -20.55 3.40
CA ALA A 47 11.96 -21.05 4.74
C ALA A 47 11.59 -20.05 5.86
N ARG A 48 11.71 -18.75 5.61
CA ARG A 48 11.50 -17.71 6.63
C ARG A 48 10.09 -17.15 6.67
N TYR A 49 9.41 -17.08 5.53
CA TYR A 49 8.19 -16.29 5.39
C TYR A 49 7.01 -17.06 4.77
N ALA A 50 7.15 -18.32 4.35
CA ALA A 50 6.03 -19.06 3.80
C ALA A 50 4.86 -19.14 4.81
N PRO A 51 3.61 -18.96 4.34
CA PRO A 51 2.43 -19.10 5.18
C PRO A 51 2.10 -20.57 5.45
N GLN A 52 1.58 -20.83 6.64
CA GLN A 52 0.93 -22.08 6.99
C GLN A 52 -0.58 -22.00 6.73
N PRO A 53 -1.28 -23.15 6.59
CA PRO A 53 -2.72 -23.17 6.46
C PRO A 53 -3.42 -22.40 7.60
N GLY A 54 -4.31 -21.48 7.24
CA GLY A 54 -5.05 -20.65 8.20
C GLY A 54 -4.35 -19.34 8.61
N GLU A 55 -3.09 -19.12 8.26
CA GLU A 55 -2.42 -17.85 8.52
C GLU A 55 -2.90 -16.74 7.57
N LYS A 56 -2.93 -15.49 8.08
CA LYS A 56 -3.10 -14.28 7.27
C LYS A 56 -1.96 -14.16 6.27
N ARG A 57 -2.29 -13.88 5.01
CA ARG A 57 -1.35 -13.87 3.88
C ARG A 57 -1.16 -12.47 3.32
N LEU A 58 0.07 -12.15 2.96
CA LEU A 58 0.42 -10.94 2.21
C LEU A 58 1.03 -11.35 0.87
N VAL A 59 0.71 -10.61 -0.19
CA VAL A 59 1.28 -10.82 -1.51
C VAL A 59 2.20 -9.65 -1.82
N THR A 60 3.42 -9.94 -2.27
CA THR A 60 4.40 -8.95 -2.70
C THR A 60 5.09 -9.38 -3.99
N ARG A 61 5.84 -8.46 -4.59
CA ARG A 61 6.66 -8.71 -5.79
C ARG A 61 8.14 -8.76 -5.48
N LEU A 62 8.86 -9.61 -6.21
CA LEU A 62 10.32 -9.66 -6.26
C LEU A 62 10.84 -8.81 -7.44
N LEU A 63 12.16 -8.63 -7.52
CA LEU A 63 12.80 -7.84 -8.58
C LEU A 63 12.58 -8.39 -9.98
N ASP A 64 12.46 -9.72 -10.12
CA ASP A 64 12.15 -10.38 -11.39
C ASP A 64 10.67 -10.25 -11.80
N GLY A 65 9.86 -9.54 -11.00
CA GLY A 65 8.44 -9.33 -11.23
C GLY A 65 7.55 -10.49 -10.77
N SER A 66 8.11 -11.61 -10.32
CA SER A 66 7.34 -12.71 -9.74
C SER A 66 6.65 -12.28 -8.44
N GLN A 67 5.58 -12.98 -8.09
CA GLN A 67 4.83 -12.74 -6.87
C GLN A 67 5.10 -13.85 -5.86
N VAL A 68 5.25 -13.47 -4.60
CA VAL A 68 5.37 -14.40 -3.48
C VAL A 68 4.31 -14.10 -2.43
N THR A 69 3.80 -15.16 -1.83
CA THR A 69 2.83 -15.08 -0.75
C THR A 69 3.52 -15.40 0.57
N LEU A 70 3.37 -14.50 1.55
CA LEU A 70 4.08 -14.52 2.82
C LEU A 70 3.11 -14.54 3.99
N ALA A 71 3.52 -15.10 5.12
CA ALA A 71 2.80 -15.01 6.38
C ALA A 71 2.87 -13.58 6.95
N ALA A 72 1.71 -12.95 7.17
CA ALA A 72 1.64 -11.57 7.63
C ALA A 72 2.41 -11.34 8.95
N ALA A 73 2.28 -12.26 9.91
CA ALA A 73 2.96 -12.15 11.21
C ALA A 73 4.50 -12.20 11.10
N ARG A 74 5.03 -13.05 10.20
CA ARG A 74 6.49 -13.14 9.97
C ARG A 74 7.00 -11.90 9.23
N VAL A 75 6.20 -11.38 8.29
CA VAL A 75 6.48 -10.11 7.61
C VAL A 75 6.53 -8.96 8.61
N GLU A 76 5.57 -8.84 9.53
CA GLU A 76 5.53 -7.79 10.55
C GLU A 76 6.80 -7.82 11.44
N GLN A 77 7.19 -9.01 11.91
CA GLN A 77 8.43 -9.18 12.67
C GLN A 77 9.68 -8.75 11.90
N GLY A 78 9.75 -9.13 10.61
CA GLY A 78 10.87 -8.74 9.75
C GLY A 78 10.90 -7.24 9.43
N LEU A 79 9.73 -6.63 9.19
CA LEU A 79 9.61 -5.19 9.00
C LEU A 79 10.05 -4.42 10.25
N GLN A 80 9.65 -4.89 11.44
CA GLN A 80 10.10 -4.28 12.70
C GLN A 80 11.63 -4.32 12.84
N GLN A 81 12.29 -5.43 12.47
CA GLN A 81 13.75 -5.50 12.46
C GLN A 81 14.36 -4.48 11.48
N LYS A 82 13.79 -4.36 10.28
CA LYS A 82 14.24 -3.39 9.27
C LYS A 82 14.05 -1.94 9.72
N ILE A 83 12.97 -1.62 10.44
CA ILE A 83 12.75 -0.30 11.01
C ILE A 83 13.87 0.03 12.00
N HIS A 84 14.17 -0.84 12.97
CA HIS A 84 15.27 -0.62 13.91
C HIS A 84 16.64 -0.49 13.22
N GLU A 85 16.91 -1.32 12.20
CA GLU A 85 18.15 -1.23 11.40
C GLU A 85 18.28 0.14 10.70
N LEU A 86 17.17 0.69 10.20
CA LEU A 86 17.15 2.00 9.57
C LEU A 86 17.42 3.12 10.58
N GLU A 87 16.81 3.04 11.77
CA GLU A 87 17.06 4.00 12.85
C GLU A 87 18.51 3.99 13.32
N GLN A 88 19.11 2.80 13.47
CA GLN A 88 20.52 2.66 13.82
C GLN A 88 21.47 3.27 12.77
N ARG A 89 21.01 3.37 11.52
CA ARG A 89 21.73 4.02 10.41
C ARG A 89 21.47 5.53 10.34
N GLY A 90 20.70 6.09 11.26
CA GLY A 90 20.35 7.51 11.30
C GLY A 90 19.22 7.89 10.34
N CYS A 91 18.36 6.94 9.94
CA CYS A 91 17.17 7.27 9.16
C CYS A 91 16.18 8.06 10.02
N GLU A 92 15.69 9.18 9.50
CA GLU A 92 14.78 10.08 10.24
C GLU A 92 13.33 9.87 9.84
N VAL A 93 13.07 9.45 8.59
CA VAL A 93 11.71 9.20 8.09
C VAL A 93 11.68 7.88 7.33
N ILE A 94 10.69 7.03 7.61
CA ILE A 94 10.51 5.73 6.99
C ILE A 94 9.08 5.65 6.42
N LEU A 95 8.96 5.53 5.09
CA LEU A 95 7.68 5.29 4.42
C LEU A 95 7.51 3.81 4.11
N LEU A 96 6.51 3.17 4.73
CA LEU A 96 6.13 1.81 4.40
C LEU A 96 5.39 1.77 3.06
N LEU A 97 5.87 0.96 2.12
CA LEU A 97 5.25 0.73 0.82
C LEU A 97 4.26 -0.45 0.90
N CYS A 98 3.26 -0.32 1.75
CA CYS A 98 2.16 -1.27 1.90
C CYS A 98 0.91 -0.58 2.46
N THR A 99 -0.27 -0.97 2.00
CA THR A 99 -1.57 -0.53 2.57
C THR A 99 -2.21 -1.61 3.44
N GLY A 100 -1.48 -2.69 3.74
CA GLY A 100 -1.91 -3.74 4.65
C GLY A 100 -1.75 -3.31 6.10
N GLU A 101 -2.65 -3.80 6.94
CA GLU A 101 -2.65 -3.53 8.38
C GLU A 101 -1.57 -4.33 9.12
N PHE A 102 -0.79 -3.59 9.92
CA PHE A 102 0.17 -4.10 10.90
C PHE A 102 -0.15 -3.47 12.26
N GLY A 103 -0.21 -4.29 13.31
CA GLY A 103 -0.70 -3.85 14.62
C GLY A 103 0.40 -3.39 15.59
N HIS A 104 1.65 -3.75 15.30
CA HIS A 104 2.75 -3.67 16.27
C HIS A 104 4.01 -3.01 15.72
N LEU A 105 3.97 -2.45 14.51
CA LEU A 105 5.10 -1.71 13.97
C LEU A 105 5.33 -0.42 14.77
N GLN A 106 6.57 -0.19 15.16
CA GLN A 106 6.97 0.96 15.96
C GLN A 106 8.34 1.46 15.52
N ALA A 107 8.53 2.78 15.61
CA ALA A 107 9.83 3.44 15.49
C ALA A 107 10.05 4.26 16.77
N GLU A 108 11.28 4.25 17.29
CA GLU A 108 11.64 4.97 18.52
C GLU A 108 12.08 6.41 18.23
N GLN A 109 12.71 6.63 17.10
CA GLN A 109 13.37 7.87 16.68
C GLN A 109 12.83 8.37 15.34
N ALA A 110 12.62 7.47 14.38
CA ALA A 110 12.17 7.84 13.05
C ALA A 110 10.66 8.13 13.00
N LEU A 111 10.26 9.04 12.11
CA LEU A 111 8.87 9.19 11.70
C LEU A 111 8.48 8.01 10.79
N LEU A 112 7.73 7.06 11.34
CA LEU A 112 7.21 5.92 10.60
C LEU A 112 5.85 6.27 9.95
N LEU A 113 5.85 6.37 8.63
CA LEU A 113 4.65 6.59 7.82
C LEU A 113 4.07 5.25 7.37
N GLU A 114 2.99 4.85 8.02
CA GLU A 114 2.23 3.65 7.68
C GLU A 114 0.98 4.05 6.88
N PRO A 115 0.88 3.72 5.57
CA PRO A 115 -0.28 4.10 4.77
C PRO A 115 -1.60 3.61 5.37
N ASP A 116 -1.60 2.44 6.01
CA ASP A 116 -2.80 1.88 6.64
C ASP A 116 -3.34 2.74 7.81
N ARG A 117 -2.46 3.44 8.54
CA ARG A 117 -2.86 4.35 9.63
C ARG A 117 -3.22 5.75 9.15
N ILE A 118 -2.65 6.18 8.03
CA ILE A 118 -2.79 7.54 7.49
C ILE A 118 -4.01 7.66 6.57
N ILE A 119 -4.19 6.68 5.67
CA ILE A 119 -5.16 6.80 4.58
C ILE A 119 -6.62 6.75 5.07
N PRO A 120 -7.06 5.82 5.93
CA PRO A 120 -8.45 5.77 6.36
C PRO A 120 -8.97 7.07 7.02
N PRO A 121 -8.29 7.67 8.02
CA PRO A 121 -8.76 8.94 8.60
C PRO A 121 -8.71 10.08 7.59
N LEU A 122 -7.71 10.12 6.71
CA LEU A 122 -7.61 11.14 5.65
C LEU A 122 -8.80 11.05 4.69
N ILE A 123 -9.13 9.85 4.22
CA ILE A 123 -10.28 9.62 3.34
C ILE A 123 -11.57 9.98 4.07
N ALA A 124 -11.74 9.58 5.34
CA ALA A 124 -12.91 9.94 6.13
C ALA A 124 -13.09 11.47 6.22
N ALA A 125 -12.00 12.22 6.40
CA ALA A 125 -12.02 13.67 6.42
C ALA A 125 -12.37 14.29 5.05
N ILE A 126 -11.89 13.72 3.94
CA ILE A 126 -12.15 14.21 2.58
C ILE A 126 -13.61 13.95 2.16
N VAL A 127 -14.12 12.74 2.40
CA VAL A 127 -15.40 12.28 1.84
C VAL A 127 -16.60 12.65 2.71
N SER A 128 -16.39 12.97 3.99
CA SER A 128 -17.45 13.31 4.94
C SER A 128 -18.56 12.25 4.99
N GLN A 129 -19.73 12.50 4.41
CA GLN A 129 -20.89 11.59 4.43
C GLN A 129 -21.03 10.73 3.16
N HIS A 130 -20.26 11.04 2.11
CA HIS A 130 -20.33 10.34 0.83
C HIS A 130 -19.96 8.87 0.98
N ARG A 131 -20.70 7.99 0.31
CA ARG A 131 -20.42 6.56 0.33
C ARG A 131 -19.16 6.24 -0.46
N VAL A 132 -18.17 5.65 0.19
CA VAL A 132 -16.90 5.30 -0.45
C VAL A 132 -16.96 3.88 -1.03
N GLY A 133 -16.54 3.74 -2.29
CA GLY A 133 -16.25 2.46 -2.92
C GLY A 133 -14.76 2.13 -2.84
N ILE A 134 -14.40 1.01 -2.22
CA ILE A 134 -13.01 0.57 -2.08
C ILE A 134 -12.72 -0.55 -3.07
N VAL A 135 -11.69 -0.38 -3.89
CA VAL A 135 -11.17 -1.45 -4.75
C VAL A 135 -9.96 -2.08 -4.07
N VAL A 136 -10.05 -3.39 -3.83
CA VAL A 136 -8.99 -4.21 -3.24
C VAL A 136 -8.41 -5.19 -4.28
N PRO A 137 -7.14 -5.59 -4.14
CA PRO A 137 -6.49 -6.46 -5.14
C PRO A 137 -7.01 -7.91 -5.12
N VAL A 138 -7.46 -8.42 -3.97
CA VAL A 138 -7.95 -9.80 -3.80
C VAL A 138 -9.18 -9.83 -2.89
N ALA A 139 -10.10 -10.79 -3.11
CA ALA A 139 -11.39 -10.84 -2.42
C ALA A 139 -11.26 -11.13 -0.92
N GLU A 140 -10.26 -11.93 -0.54
CA GLU A 140 -9.97 -12.30 0.84
C GLU A 140 -9.69 -11.08 1.73
N GLN A 141 -9.23 -9.97 1.14
CA GLN A 141 -8.96 -8.75 1.87
C GLN A 141 -10.23 -7.97 2.23
N ILE A 142 -11.40 -8.24 1.64
CA ILE A 142 -12.62 -7.45 1.93
C ILE A 142 -12.98 -7.51 3.42
N ASN A 143 -12.98 -8.70 4.01
CA ASN A 143 -13.32 -8.88 5.42
C ASN A 143 -12.26 -8.28 6.35
N GLU A 144 -10.97 -8.41 5.99
CA GLU A 144 -9.86 -7.84 6.75
C GLU A 144 -9.89 -6.30 6.70
N GLN A 145 -10.31 -5.72 5.58
CA GLN A 145 -10.35 -4.27 5.37
C GLN A 145 -11.59 -3.62 6.02
N ALA A 146 -12.63 -4.38 6.38
CA ALA A 146 -13.83 -3.80 6.99
C ALA A 146 -13.51 -3.03 8.29
N GLY A 147 -12.57 -3.54 9.10
CA GLY A 147 -12.12 -2.85 10.31
C GLY A 147 -11.35 -1.56 10.02
N LYS A 148 -10.54 -1.54 8.96
CA LYS A 148 -9.76 -0.37 8.52
C LYS A 148 -10.64 0.84 8.22
N TRP A 149 -11.80 0.62 7.60
CA TRP A 149 -12.69 1.68 7.13
C TRP A 149 -13.81 2.05 8.12
N GLN A 150 -13.72 1.58 9.38
CA GLN A 150 -14.75 1.83 10.40
C GLN A 150 -14.98 3.31 10.73
N GLN A 151 -14.02 4.19 10.42
CA GLN A 151 -14.10 5.63 10.67
C GLN A 151 -14.95 6.38 9.64
N LEU A 152 -15.34 5.73 8.53
CA LEU A 152 -16.23 6.34 7.55
C LEU A 152 -17.64 6.52 8.15
N ALA A 153 -18.26 7.68 7.92
CA ALA A 153 -19.61 7.95 8.40
C ALA A 153 -20.66 7.02 7.76
N THR A 154 -20.43 6.64 6.50
CA THR A 154 -21.26 5.70 5.75
C THR A 154 -20.45 4.43 5.47
N PRO A 155 -20.98 3.21 5.75
CA PRO A 155 -20.28 1.97 5.46
C PRO A 155 -19.86 1.87 3.98
N PRO A 156 -18.58 1.53 3.70
CA PRO A 156 -18.10 1.45 2.34
C PRO A 156 -18.71 0.27 1.58
N CYS A 157 -18.68 0.35 0.26
CA CYS A 157 -18.88 -0.82 -0.62
C CYS A 157 -17.53 -1.28 -1.18
N PHE A 158 -17.44 -2.54 -1.57
CA PHE A 158 -16.19 -3.15 -2.02
C PHE A 158 -16.31 -3.75 -3.41
N ALA A 159 -15.19 -3.72 -4.14
CA ALA A 159 -15.01 -4.46 -5.38
C ALA A 159 -13.57 -4.97 -5.49
N VAL A 160 -13.35 -5.95 -6.37
CA VAL A 160 -12.05 -6.63 -6.51
C VAL A 160 -11.52 -6.40 -7.91
N ALA A 161 -10.32 -5.82 -8.01
CA ALA A 161 -9.56 -5.75 -9.25
C ALA A 161 -8.07 -5.69 -8.93
N SER A 162 -7.31 -6.70 -9.33
CA SER A 162 -5.88 -6.76 -9.02
C SER A 162 -5.10 -5.72 -9.83
N PRO A 163 -4.28 -4.86 -9.19
CA PRO A 163 -3.38 -3.94 -9.90
C PRO A 163 -2.24 -4.66 -10.65
N TYR A 164 -2.05 -5.94 -10.34
CA TYR A 164 -0.94 -6.74 -10.81
C TYR A 164 -1.25 -7.52 -12.09
N LEU A 165 -2.53 -7.54 -12.49
CA LEU A 165 -3.01 -8.16 -13.71
C LEU A 165 -3.35 -7.04 -14.71
N ALA A 166 -2.94 -7.20 -15.96
CA ALA A 166 -3.39 -6.34 -17.05
C ALA A 166 -4.82 -6.74 -17.47
N ASP A 167 -5.79 -6.48 -16.60
CA ASP A 167 -7.18 -6.89 -16.76
C ASP A 167 -8.12 -5.69 -16.58
N GLU A 168 -8.22 -4.89 -17.64
CA GLU A 168 -9.12 -3.73 -17.70
C GLU A 168 -10.60 -4.14 -17.58
N ALA A 169 -10.97 -5.34 -18.04
CA ALA A 169 -12.33 -5.86 -17.91
C ALA A 169 -12.71 -6.08 -16.44
N ARG A 170 -11.80 -6.61 -15.61
CA ARG A 170 -12.00 -6.68 -14.16
C ARG A 170 -12.10 -5.31 -13.50
N LEU A 171 -11.29 -4.35 -13.95
CA LEU A 171 -11.34 -2.98 -13.41
C LEU A 171 -12.66 -2.30 -13.76
N GLU A 172 -13.18 -2.51 -14.97
CA GLU A 172 -14.49 -2.03 -15.42
C GLU A 172 -15.64 -2.71 -14.67
N GLN A 173 -15.56 -4.03 -14.45
CA GLN A 173 -16.52 -4.75 -13.60
C GLN A 173 -16.55 -4.19 -12.18
N ALA A 174 -15.38 -3.90 -11.60
CA ALA A 174 -15.30 -3.28 -10.29
C ALA A 174 -15.95 -1.88 -10.27
N ALA A 175 -15.70 -1.07 -11.31
CA ALA A 175 -16.31 0.25 -11.47
C ALA A 175 -17.84 0.17 -11.47
N ASN A 176 -18.40 -0.69 -12.33
CA ASN A 176 -19.83 -0.88 -12.49
C ASN A 176 -20.48 -1.39 -11.19
N ALA A 177 -19.82 -2.34 -10.51
CA ALA A 177 -20.30 -2.87 -9.24
C ALA A 177 -20.34 -1.80 -8.14
N LEU A 178 -19.33 -0.91 -8.07
CA LEU A 178 -19.31 0.18 -7.10
C LEU A 178 -20.39 1.23 -7.40
N GLN A 179 -20.61 1.60 -8.67
CA GLN A 179 -21.70 2.50 -9.06
C GLN A 179 -23.07 1.94 -8.70
N GLN A 180 -23.33 0.66 -8.99
CA GLN A 180 -24.60 0.00 -8.64
C GLN A 180 -24.83 -0.06 -7.13
N GLN A 181 -23.75 -0.15 -6.35
CA GLN A 181 -23.79 -0.08 -4.89
C GLN A 181 -23.90 1.37 -4.36
N GLY A 182 -23.96 2.38 -5.23
CA GLY A 182 -24.11 3.79 -4.84
C GLY A 182 -22.83 4.42 -4.30
N ALA A 183 -21.65 4.00 -4.78
CA ALA A 183 -20.41 4.71 -4.48
C ALA A 183 -20.47 6.14 -5.05
N GLU A 184 -20.02 7.11 -4.27
CA GLU A 184 -19.92 8.53 -4.63
C GLU A 184 -18.46 8.99 -4.75
N VAL A 185 -17.52 8.19 -4.22
CA VAL A 185 -16.06 8.34 -4.36
C VAL A 185 -15.46 6.95 -4.42
N VAL A 186 -14.46 6.72 -5.28
CA VAL A 186 -13.72 5.46 -5.36
C VAL A 186 -12.31 5.63 -4.81
N VAL A 187 -11.85 4.67 -4.00
CA VAL A 187 -10.47 4.58 -3.52
C VAL A 187 -9.85 3.27 -4.02
N LEU A 188 -8.75 3.40 -4.74
CA LEU A 188 -7.89 2.29 -5.15
C LEU A 188 -6.88 2.00 -4.02
N ASP A 189 -7.21 1.06 -3.12
CA ASP A 189 -6.46 0.83 -1.88
C ASP A 189 -5.43 -0.30 -1.98
N CYS A 190 -4.40 -0.05 -2.74
CA CYS A 190 -3.21 -0.88 -2.80
C CYS A 190 -2.01 -0.04 -3.20
N ILE A 191 -0.87 -0.31 -2.61
CA ILE A 191 0.39 0.34 -3.01
C ILE A 191 0.72 0.09 -4.50
N GLY A 192 0.23 -1.02 -5.06
CA GLY A 192 0.50 -1.44 -6.44
C GLY A 192 -0.39 -0.80 -7.51
N TYR A 193 -1.43 -0.01 -7.17
CA TYR A 193 -2.20 0.69 -8.21
C TYR A 193 -1.37 1.81 -8.86
N HIS A 194 -1.75 2.23 -10.06
CA HIS A 194 -1.03 3.24 -10.84
C HIS A 194 -1.98 4.32 -11.33
N GLN A 195 -1.41 5.44 -11.75
CA GLN A 195 -2.16 6.53 -12.38
C GLN A 195 -3.03 6.03 -13.54
N ARG A 196 -2.53 5.10 -14.38
CA ARG A 196 -3.33 4.48 -15.46
C ARG A 196 -4.62 3.80 -14.98
N HIS A 197 -4.62 3.16 -13.79
CA HIS A 197 -5.82 2.51 -13.26
C HIS A 197 -6.85 3.56 -12.82
N ARG A 198 -6.37 4.65 -12.20
CA ARG A 198 -7.20 5.80 -11.85
C ARG A 198 -7.78 6.46 -13.09
N ASP A 199 -6.97 6.74 -14.10
CA ASP A 199 -7.40 7.39 -15.33
C ASP A 199 -8.42 6.53 -16.09
N PHE A 200 -8.20 5.21 -16.15
CA PHE A 200 -9.14 4.25 -16.73
C PHE A 200 -10.52 4.30 -16.05
N LEU A 201 -10.54 4.32 -14.71
CA LEU A 201 -11.77 4.42 -13.93
C LEU A 201 -12.42 5.80 -14.04
N GLN A 202 -11.62 6.88 -13.95
CA GLN A 202 -12.11 8.25 -13.99
C GLN A 202 -12.77 8.58 -15.34
N ALA A 203 -12.31 7.96 -16.43
CA ALA A 203 -12.92 8.09 -17.75
C ALA A 203 -14.30 7.40 -17.88
N ARG A 204 -14.68 6.54 -16.92
CA ARG A 204 -15.93 5.75 -16.93
C ARG A 204 -16.87 6.09 -15.77
N LEU A 205 -16.36 6.79 -14.78
CA LEU A 205 -17.06 7.14 -13.55
C LEU A 205 -17.25 8.65 -13.49
N ASP A 206 -18.47 9.11 -13.28
CA ASP A 206 -18.79 10.52 -13.00
C ASP A 206 -18.47 10.92 -11.54
N ILE A 207 -17.71 10.08 -10.82
CA ILE A 207 -17.33 10.25 -9.42
C ILE A 207 -15.80 10.30 -9.27
N PRO A 208 -15.27 10.96 -8.23
CA PRO A 208 -13.82 11.05 -8.04
C PRO A 208 -13.18 9.69 -7.76
N VAL A 209 -12.00 9.45 -8.36
CA VAL A 209 -11.16 8.28 -8.07
C VAL A 209 -9.87 8.72 -7.39
N LEU A 210 -9.58 8.16 -6.22
CA LEU A 210 -8.42 8.44 -5.38
C LEU A 210 -7.46 7.23 -5.35
N LEU A 211 -6.17 7.51 -5.21
CA LEU A 211 -5.10 6.51 -5.12
C LEU A 211 -4.41 6.63 -3.75
N SER A 212 -4.48 5.58 -2.93
CA SER A 212 -3.84 5.56 -1.60
C SER A 212 -2.34 5.84 -1.68
N ASN A 213 -1.66 5.28 -2.70
CA ASN A 213 -0.22 5.45 -2.86
C ASN A 213 0.20 6.87 -3.28
N VAL A 214 -0.59 7.55 -4.12
CA VAL A 214 -0.35 8.95 -4.48
C VAL A 214 -0.53 9.86 -3.27
N LEU A 215 -1.59 9.64 -2.48
CA LEU A 215 -1.86 10.44 -1.28
C LEU A 215 -0.71 10.33 -0.27
N VAL A 216 -0.28 9.11 0.05
CA VAL A 216 0.80 8.93 1.03
C VAL A 216 2.16 9.42 0.51
N ALA A 217 2.45 9.25 -0.79
CA ALA A 217 3.70 9.76 -1.38
C ALA A 217 3.78 11.30 -1.32
N LYS A 218 2.67 11.99 -1.60
CA LYS A 218 2.61 13.46 -1.48
C LYS A 218 2.78 13.93 -0.04
N LEU A 219 2.12 13.28 0.91
CA LEU A 219 2.28 13.60 2.34
C LEU A 219 3.71 13.35 2.82
N ALA A 220 4.35 12.28 2.34
CA ALA A 220 5.73 11.98 2.68
C ALA A 220 6.72 13.01 2.10
N ALA A 221 6.43 13.55 0.90
CA ALA A 221 7.27 14.57 0.27
C ALA A 221 7.35 15.88 1.10
N GLU A 222 6.30 16.23 1.84
CA GLU A 222 6.29 17.40 2.74
C GLU A 222 7.26 17.26 3.94
N LEU A 223 7.87 16.08 4.13
CA LEU A 223 8.86 15.83 5.18
C LEU A 223 10.31 15.81 4.66
N ILE A 224 10.51 15.98 3.35
CA ILE A 224 11.83 15.95 2.71
C ILE A 224 12.12 17.34 2.13
N ASP A 225 12.58 18.24 2.99
CA ASP A 225 13.13 19.56 2.58
C ASP A 225 14.60 19.43 2.12
#